data_AF-A0A940V2U1-F1
#
_entry.id   AF-A0A940V2U1-F1
#
_cell.length_a   1.000
_cell.length_b   1.000
_cell.length_c   1.000
_cell.angle_alpha   90.00
_cell.angle_beta   90.00
_cell.angle_gamma   90.00
#
_symmetry.space_group_name_H-M   'P 1'
#
loop_
_entity.id
_entity.type
_entity.pdbx_description
1 polymer ?
#
loop_
_entity_poly.entity_id
_entity_poly.type
_entity_poly.pdbx_seq_one_letter_code
_entity_poly.pdbx_strand_id
1 'polypeptide(L)' 'AAAIIIDFIEYLDQLRDKRTDHKVLGTLMPLMADHMSREECYYLRKLSYATPSVRRPDCDPTRPRVEV' A
#
# COMPACT_ATOMS: atom_id res chain seq x y z
N ALA A 1 2.33 -15.68 -1.35
CA ALA A 1 1.14 -14.80 -1.38
C ALA A 1 1.36 -13.56 -0.52
N ALA A 2 1.43 -13.66 0.81
CA ALA A 2 1.62 -12.48 1.68
C ALA A 2 2.88 -11.65 1.36
N ALA A 3 4.01 -12.30 1.09
CA ALA A 3 5.25 -11.62 0.68
C ALA A 3 5.08 -10.77 -0.60
N ILE A 4 4.40 -11.30 -1.62
CA ILE A 4 4.15 -10.59 -2.88
C ILE A 4 3.31 -9.32 -2.65
N ILE A 5 2.35 -9.37 -1.72
CA ILE A 5 1.50 -8.21 -1.42
C ILE A 5 2.30 -7.15 -0.65
N ILE A 6 3.24 -7.56 0.21
CA ILE A 6 4.16 -6.63 0.88
C ILE A 6 5.02 -5.90 -0.16
N ASP A 7 5.62 -6.63 -1.09
CA ASP A 7 6.41 -6.04 -2.18
C ASP A 7 5.54 -5.09 -3.04
N PHE A 8 4.26 -5.42 -3.25
CA PHE A 8 3.34 -4.57 -3.99
C PHE A 8 2.96 -3.29 -3.23
N ILE A 9 2.77 -3.35 -1.91
CA ILE A 9 2.56 -2.18 -1.07
C ILE A 9 3.77 -1.23 -1.18
N GLU A 10 5.00 -1.76 -1.08
CA GLU A 10 6.22 -0.96 -1.24
C GLU A 10 6.31 -0.33 -2.63
N TYR A 11 5.97 -1.09 -3.68
CA TYR A 11 5.90 -0.56 -5.04
C TYR A 11 4.88 0.57 -5.18
N LEU A 12 3.68 0.43 -4.59
CA LEU A 12 2.65 1.47 -4.62
C LEU A 12 3.09 2.74 -3.88
N ASP A 13 3.76 2.60 -2.74
CA ASP A 13 4.30 3.75 -2.00
C ASP A 13 5.42 4.45 -2.80
N GLN A 14 6.32 3.70 -3.45
CA GLN A 14 7.32 4.28 -4.35
C GLN A 14 6.69 4.97 -5.57
N LEU A 15 5.64 4.40 -6.13
CA LEU A 15 4.92 4.98 -7.25
C LEU A 15 4.22 6.27 -6.82
N ARG A 16 3.56 6.29 -5.65
CA ARG A 16 2.99 7.50 -5.06
C ARG A 16 4.04 8.60 -4.98
N ASP A 17 5.19 8.31 -4.35
CA ASP A 17 6.24 9.30 -4.12
C ASP A 17 6.80 9.85 -5.45
N LYS A 18 7.09 8.96 -6.42
CA LYS A 18 7.53 9.38 -7.76
C LYS A 18 6.49 10.20 -8.52
N ARG A 19 5.20 9.96 -8.29
CA ARG A 19 4.11 10.72 -8.92
C ARG A 19 3.94 12.10 -8.27
N THR A 20 4.07 12.18 -6.94
CA THR A 20 4.10 13.44 -6.19
C THR A 20 5.29 14.30 -6.61
N ASP A 21 6.47 13.71 -6.75
CA ASP A 21 7.71 14.41 -7.13
C ASP A 21 7.86 14.65 -8.65
N HIS A 22 6.81 14.38 -9.43
CA HIS A 22 6.78 14.50 -10.89
C HIS A 22 7.92 13.74 -11.63
N LYS A 23 8.38 12.61 -11.07
CA LYS A 23 9.45 11.76 -11.63
C LYS A 23 8.95 10.66 -12.58
N VAL A 24 7.64 10.41 -12.63
CA VAL A 24 7.02 9.40 -13.49
C VAL A 24 5.83 9.99 -14.24
N LEU A 25 5.80 9.79 -15.56
CA LEU A 25 4.67 10.14 -16.43
C LEU A 25 3.54 9.11 -16.30
N GLY A 26 2.30 9.57 -16.44
CA GLY A 26 1.10 8.75 -16.24
C GLY A 26 -0.11 9.58 -15.83
N THR A 27 -1.27 8.91 -15.72
CA THR A 27 -2.55 9.52 -15.32
C THR A 27 -3.00 9.12 -13.92
N LEU A 28 -2.34 8.12 -13.30
CA LEU A 28 -2.64 7.69 -11.94
C LEU A 28 -2.29 8.82 -10.96
N MET A 29 -3.27 9.26 -10.16
CA MET A 29 -3.03 10.26 -9.12
C MET A 29 -2.24 9.64 -7.97
N PRO A 30 -1.32 10.37 -7.30
CA PRO A 30 -0.59 9.80 -6.16
C PRO A 30 -1.54 9.32 -5.04
N LEU A 31 -2.66 10.01 -4.85
CA LEU A 31 -3.72 9.62 -3.92
C LEU A 31 -4.40 8.29 -4.25
N MET A 32 -4.38 7.85 -5.51
CA MET A 32 -4.87 6.53 -5.89
C MET A 32 -3.89 5.44 -5.44
N ALA A 33 -2.58 5.65 -5.63
CA ALA A 33 -1.56 4.71 -5.17
C ALA A 33 -1.56 4.59 -3.62
N ASP A 34 -1.75 5.71 -2.90
CA ASP A 34 -1.97 5.71 -1.45
C ASP A 34 -3.21 4.92 -1.03
N HIS A 35 -4.32 5.06 -1.77
CA HIS A 35 -5.54 4.31 -1.51
C HIS A 35 -5.34 2.81 -1.68
N MET A 36 -4.73 2.40 -2.79
CA MET A 36 -4.43 1.00 -3.07
C MET A 36 -3.52 0.40 -1.98
N SER A 37 -2.49 1.12 -1.53
CA SER A 37 -1.58 0.60 -0.49
C SER A 37 -2.28 0.41 0.86
N ARG A 38 -3.23 1.29 1.22
CA ARG A 38 -4.08 1.14 2.41
C ARG A 38 -5.04 -0.06 2.31
N GLU A 39 -5.60 -0.32 1.13
CA GLU A 39 -6.48 -1.49 0.90
C GLU A 39 -5.72 -2.81 1.03
N GLU A 40 -4.52 -2.90 0.45
CA GLU A 40 -3.66 -4.08 0.58
C GLU A 40 -3.21 -4.31 2.02
N CYS A 41 -2.87 -3.23 2.75
CA CYS A 41 -2.57 -3.31 4.18
C CYS A 41 -3.77 -3.85 4.99
N TYR A 42 -4.99 -3.38 4.69
CA TYR A 42 -6.21 -3.90 5.32
C TYR A 42 -6.42 -5.39 4.99
N TYR A 43 -6.22 -5.77 3.74
CA TYR A 43 -6.33 -7.16 3.29
C TYR A 43 -5.36 -8.07 4.05
N LEU A 44 -4.07 -7.71 4.13
CA LEU A 44 -3.07 -8.48 4.87
C LEU A 44 -3.38 -8.58 6.37
N ARG A 45 -3.90 -7.51 6.98
CA ARG A 45 -4.40 -7.57 8.37
C ARG A 45 -5.51 -8.59 8.52
N LYS A 46 -6.51 -8.58 7.63
CA LYS A 46 -7.61 -9.57 7.67
C LYS A 46 -7.11 -10.99 7.43
N LEU A 47 -6.17 -11.16 6.50
CA LEU A 47 -5.57 -12.46 6.21
C LEU A 47 -4.81 -13.01 7.42
N SER A 48 -4.09 -12.16 8.17
CA SER A 48 -3.40 -12.58 9.40
C SER A 48 -4.34 -13.07 10.51
N TYR A 49 -5.59 -12.60 10.53
CA TYR A 49 -6.62 -13.10 11.46
C TYR A 49 -7.22 -14.43 11.02
N ALA A 50 -7.31 -14.66 9.71
CA ALA A 50 -7.89 -15.86 9.13
C ALA A 50 -6.90 -17.01 8.95
N THR A 51 -5.59 -16.71 8.83
CA THR A 51 -4.55 -17.69 8.47
C THR A 51 -3.37 -17.64 9.46
N PRO A 52 -3.15 -18.69 10.27
CA PRO A 52 -2.13 -18.68 11.34
C PRO A 52 -0.68 -18.47 10.87
N SER A 53 -0.35 -18.87 9.63
CA SER A 53 1.00 -18.71 9.07
C SER A 53 1.29 -17.30 8.55
N VAL A 54 0.27 -16.45 8.44
CA VAL A 54 0.41 -15.07 7.98
C VAL A 54 0.59 -14.17 9.19
N ARG A 55 1.80 -13.61 9.34
CA ARG A 55 2.06 -12.61 10.39
C ARG A 55 1.26 -11.34 10.11
N ARG A 56 0.79 -10.69 11.17
CA ARG A 56 0.17 -9.38 11.09
C ARG A 56 1.19 -8.38 10.51
N PRO A 57 0.83 -7.65 9.43
CA PRO A 57 1.74 -6.69 8.83
C PRO A 57 1.94 -5.47 9.75
N ASP A 58 3.13 -4.89 9.69
CA ASP A 58 3.45 -3.62 10.35
C ASP A 58 3.01 -2.45 9.45
N CYS A 59 1.70 -2.24 9.37
CA CYS A 59 1.11 -1.17 8.59
C CYS A 59 -0.22 -0.69 9.24
N ASP A 60 -0.57 0.57 8.98
CA ASP A 60 -1.83 1.18 9.40
C ASP A 60 -2.70 1.56 8.19
N PRO A 61 -3.80 0.83 7.92
CA PRO A 61 -4.70 1.16 6.81
C PRO A 61 -5.55 2.41 7.09
N THR A 62 -5.57 2.90 8.33
CA THR A 62 -6.35 4.06 8.78
C THR A 62 -5.50 5.32 8.95
N ARG A 63 -4.21 5.26 8.60
CA ARG A 63 -3.31 6.41 8.69
C ARG A 63 -3.87 7.62 7.93
N PRO A 64 -3.56 8.85 8.36
CA PRO A 64 -3.98 10.06 7.65
C PRO A 64 -3.59 10.02 6.18
N ARG A 65 -4.45 10.60 5.34
CA ARG A 65 -4.22 10.76 3.90
C ARG A 65 -2.96 11.61 3.70
N VAL A 66 -2.11 11.22 2.75
CA VAL A 66 -0.96 12.04 2.35
C VAL A 66 -1.42 13.36 1.72
N GLU A 67 -0.64 14.41 1.94
CA GLU A 67 -0.74 15.65 1.17
C GLU A 67 0.08 15.49 -0.11
N VAL A 68 -0.46 15.98 -1.22
CA VAL A 68 0.08 15.83 -2.58
C VAL A 68 0.09 17.14 -3.32
#